data_AF-A0A1V9ZZJ9-F1
#
_entry.id   AF-A0A1V9ZZJ9-F1
#
_cell.length_a   1.000
_cell.length_b   1.000
_cell.length_c   1.000
_cell.angle_alpha   90.00
_cell.angle_beta   90.00
_cell.angle_gamma   90.00
#
_symmetry.space_group_name_H-M   'P 1'
#
loop_
_entity.id
_entity.type
_entity.pdbx_description
1 polymer ?
#
loop_
_entity_poly.entity_id
_entity_poly.type
_entity_poly.pdbx_seq_one_letter_code
_entity_poly.pdbx_strand_id
1 'polypeptide(L)'
;MRGCAAKLRASKQLLQVAVLDMRAEELPIVKLKQKLVFETHDTEQDIREQNLFKFDALEKRANEAIEECIAQKKHFDVELKRQSQQFHNVMDQRDADIEAEYTKALNQLQDEIEETTQQLELAIRLRDAKQSHLAELPPPSDELDQLVETNASLKEQVHSANDEVAALKEEYHKLENAPIKRRAENELLSAKSIALAEKKDAMECAQLAQEIRVLQQTFETMQNKSTQQHWLELQIEENKRMEEKIASVNVEIKSAKSDIQQAQAHLKSLIRTVAPTTGCGAIMLKIYELFTPSTTVVTMQQCMQ
;
A
#
# COMPACT_ATOMS: atom_id res chain seq x y z
N MET A 1 -15.13 -35.51 114.94
CA MET A 1 -14.44 -34.49 115.77
C MET A 1 -12.98 -34.82 116.13
N ARG A 2 -12.54 -36.07 116.32
CA ARG A 2 -11.14 -36.38 116.72
C ARG A 2 -10.08 -36.23 115.60
N GLY A 3 -10.43 -36.43 114.34
CA GLY A 3 -9.49 -36.32 113.20
C GLY A 3 -9.04 -34.89 112.86
N CYS A 4 -9.92 -33.89 113.03
CA CYS A 4 -9.59 -32.49 112.76
C CYS A 4 -8.60 -31.93 113.79
N ALA A 5 -8.70 -32.32 115.07
CA ALA A 5 -7.79 -31.88 116.11
C ALA A 5 -6.37 -32.46 115.95
N ALA A 6 -6.23 -33.66 115.40
CA ALA A 6 -4.94 -34.27 115.10
C ALA A 6 -4.25 -33.58 113.90
N LYS A 7 -4.99 -33.28 112.84
CA LYS A 7 -4.48 -32.53 111.68
C LYS A 7 -4.06 -31.10 112.04
N LEU A 8 -4.80 -30.44 112.92
CA LEU A 8 -4.45 -29.10 113.40
C LEU A 8 -3.16 -29.11 114.25
N ARG A 9 -2.97 -30.13 115.10
CA ARG A 9 -1.74 -30.29 115.89
C ARG A 9 -0.52 -30.59 115.01
N ALA A 10 -0.66 -31.46 114.02
CA ALA A 10 0.41 -31.75 113.06
C ALA A 10 0.79 -30.52 112.21
N SER A 11 -0.21 -29.77 111.74
CA SER A 11 0.01 -28.52 110.99
C SER A 11 0.70 -27.45 111.84
N LYS A 12 0.34 -27.33 113.13
CA LYS A 12 1.01 -26.43 114.07
C LYS A 12 2.49 -26.78 114.26
N GLN A 13 2.82 -28.07 114.40
CA GLN A 13 4.21 -28.51 114.57
C GLN A 13 5.04 -28.26 113.30
N LEU A 14 4.49 -28.57 112.13
CA LEU A 14 5.17 -28.31 110.84
C LEU A 14 5.42 -26.81 110.62
N LEU A 15 4.45 -25.96 110.94
CA LEU A 15 4.61 -24.51 110.85
C LEU A 15 5.69 -24.01 111.82
N GLN A 16 5.74 -24.58 113.03
CA GLN A 16 6.70 -24.17 114.04
C GLN A 16 8.14 -24.54 113.65
N VAL A 17 8.34 -25.70 113.01
CA VAL A 17 9.64 -26.09 112.44
C VAL A 17 10.02 -25.17 111.27
N ALA A 18 9.11 -24.94 110.33
CA ALA A 18 9.38 -24.08 109.18
C ALA A 18 9.71 -22.62 109.57
N VAL A 19 9.09 -22.09 110.63
CA VAL A 19 9.40 -20.75 111.14
C VAL A 19 10.76 -20.70 111.84
N LEU A 20 11.19 -21.79 112.49
CA LEU A 20 12.53 -21.86 113.08
C LEU A 20 13.60 -21.96 111.98
N ASP A 21 13.35 -22.71 110.92
CA ASP A 21 14.24 -22.82 109.77
C ASP A 21 14.38 -21.47 109.03
N MET A 22 13.27 -20.77 108.78
CA MET A 22 13.28 -19.43 108.17
C MET A 22 13.95 -18.36 109.05
N ARG A 23 13.98 -18.54 110.38
CA ARG A 23 14.68 -17.64 111.31
C ARG A 23 16.16 -17.95 111.43
N ALA A 24 16.58 -19.17 111.09
CA ALA A 24 17.97 -19.59 111.08
C ALA A 24 18.69 -19.22 109.77
N GLU A 25 17.94 -18.95 108.70
CA GLU A 25 18.49 -18.38 107.46
C GLU A 25 18.77 -16.88 107.60
N GLU A 26 20.05 -16.51 107.68
CA GLU A 26 20.46 -15.12 107.47
C GLU A 26 20.24 -14.74 106.00
N LEU A 27 19.23 -13.90 105.74
CA LEU A 27 18.96 -13.34 104.42
C LEU A 27 20.17 -12.50 103.94
N PRO A 28 20.68 -12.72 102.72
CA PRO A 28 21.79 -11.94 102.21
C PRO A 28 21.38 -10.47 102.03
N ILE A 29 22.17 -9.55 102.60
CA ILE A 29 21.95 -8.11 102.49
C ILE A 29 22.25 -7.67 101.04
N VAL A 30 21.21 -7.57 100.21
CA VAL A 30 21.31 -7.01 98.86
C VAL A 30 21.34 -5.47 98.96
N LYS A 31 22.53 -4.87 98.91
CA LYS A 31 22.69 -3.41 98.79
C LYS A 31 22.50 -2.99 97.32
N LEU A 32 21.28 -2.61 96.95
CA LEU A 32 21.00 -1.95 95.66
C LEU A 32 21.66 -0.54 95.66
N LYS A 33 22.71 -0.36 94.85
CA LYS A 33 23.45 0.91 94.68
C LYS A 33 22.82 1.86 93.66
N GLN A 34 21.64 1.56 93.12
CA GLN A 34 21.01 2.39 92.09
C GLN A 34 19.82 3.15 92.67
N LYS A 35 19.88 4.47 92.54
CA LYS A 35 18.79 5.39 92.84
C LYS A 35 17.72 5.19 91.77
N LEU A 36 16.56 4.64 92.14
CA LEU A 36 15.38 4.62 91.26
C LEU A 36 15.00 6.07 90.95
N VAL A 37 15.19 6.47 89.70
CA VAL A 37 14.63 7.73 89.17
C VAL A 37 13.24 7.37 88.66
N PHE A 38 12.21 7.94 89.28
CA PHE A 38 10.88 7.92 88.71
C PHE A 38 10.90 8.83 87.49
N GLU A 39 10.86 8.27 86.28
CA GLU A 39 10.48 9.03 85.10
C GLU A 39 9.07 9.58 85.36
N THR A 40 8.97 10.90 85.47
CA THR A 40 7.68 11.57 85.49
C THR A 40 6.93 11.14 84.23
N HIS A 41 5.83 10.41 84.40
CA HIS A 41 4.94 10.12 83.28
C HIS A 41 4.52 11.45 82.66
N ASP A 42 4.73 11.59 81.35
CA ASP A 42 4.21 12.70 80.56
C ASP A 42 2.75 12.91 80.95
N THR A 43 2.40 14.13 81.34
CA THR A 43 1.02 14.44 81.65
C THR A 43 0.20 14.36 80.36
N GLU A 44 -1.12 14.14 80.47
CA GLU A 44 -2.00 14.11 79.28
C GLU A 44 -1.86 15.39 78.43
N GLN A 45 -1.49 16.50 79.07
CA GLN A 45 -1.22 17.78 78.42
C GLN A 45 0.07 17.76 77.59
N ASP A 46 1.16 17.17 78.09
CA ASP A 46 2.42 17.02 77.35
C ASP A 46 2.25 16.14 76.10
N ILE A 47 1.46 15.07 76.22
CA ILE A 47 1.12 14.18 75.09
C ILE A 47 0.29 14.94 74.04
N ARG A 48 -0.66 15.76 74.47
CA ARG A 48 -1.47 16.59 73.56
C ARG A 48 -0.61 17.62 72.83
N GLU A 49 0.31 18.29 73.52
CA GLU A 49 1.21 19.28 72.92
C GLU A 49 2.19 18.65 71.91
N GLN A 50 2.77 17.48 72.23
CA GLN A 50 3.59 16.74 71.28
C GLN A 50 2.82 16.27 70.05
N ASN A 51 1.58 15.81 70.23
CA ASN A 51 0.74 15.37 69.11
C ASN A 51 0.30 16.56 68.24
N LEU A 52 0.02 17.72 68.83
CA LEU A 52 -0.28 18.94 68.10
C LEU A 52 0.90 19.35 67.22
N PHE A 53 2.12 19.36 67.78
CA PHE A 53 3.33 19.67 67.00
C PHE A 53 3.57 18.68 65.84
N LYS A 54 3.34 17.39 66.06
CA LYS A 54 3.42 16.36 65.00
C LYS A 54 2.35 16.58 63.94
N PHE A 55 1.14 16.95 64.34
CA PHE A 55 0.04 17.23 63.42
C PHE A 55 0.35 18.46 62.56
N ASP A 56 0.82 19.56 63.15
CA ASP A 56 1.21 20.77 62.43
C ASP A 56 2.33 20.50 61.40
N ALA A 57 3.32 19.67 61.77
CA ALA A 57 4.38 19.26 60.86
C ALA A 57 3.87 18.41 59.69
N LEU A 58 2.91 17.51 59.95
CA LEU A 58 2.27 16.70 58.90
C LEU A 58 1.38 17.54 57.99
N GLU A 59 0.63 18.49 58.55
CA GLU A 59 -0.21 19.42 57.80
C GLU A 59 0.64 20.30 56.89
N LYS A 60 1.75 20.85 57.39
CA LYS A 60 2.70 21.62 56.58
C LYS A 60 3.25 20.79 55.43
N ARG A 61 3.69 19.55 55.71
CA ARG A 61 4.21 18.64 54.67
C ARG A 61 3.14 18.26 53.64
N ALA A 62 1.89 18.08 54.08
CA ALA A 62 0.76 17.81 53.18
C ALA A 62 0.48 19.01 52.27
N ASN A 63 0.51 20.23 52.81
CA ASN A 63 0.33 21.45 52.03
C ASN A 63 1.46 21.66 51.01
N GLU A 64 2.72 21.44 51.40
CA GLU A 64 3.86 21.48 50.46
C GLU A 64 3.71 20.45 49.33
N ALA A 65 3.28 19.23 49.66
CA ALA A 65 3.03 18.18 48.65
C ALA A 65 1.84 18.53 47.72
N ILE A 66 0.80 19.19 48.24
CA ILE A 66 -0.33 19.67 47.43
C ILE A 66 0.14 20.77 46.47
N GLU A 67 0.94 21.74 46.93
CA GLU A 67 1.49 22.80 46.09
C GLU A 67 2.38 22.25 44.98
N GLU A 68 3.25 21.29 45.31
CA GLU A 68 4.09 20.59 44.34
C GLU A 68 3.23 19.86 43.29
N CYS A 69 2.20 19.14 43.72
CA CYS A 69 1.28 18.44 42.83
C CYS A 69 0.51 19.41 41.91
N ILE A 70 0.08 20.57 42.43
CA ILE A 70 -0.56 21.62 41.63
C ILE A 70 0.41 22.21 40.60
N ALA A 71 1.67 22.43 40.98
CA ALA A 71 2.69 22.94 40.07
C ALA A 71 2.99 21.94 38.94
N GLN A 72 3.15 20.65 39.29
CA GLN A 72 3.35 19.57 38.32
C GLN A 72 2.14 19.43 37.39
N LYS A 73 0.92 19.48 37.92
CA LYS A 73 -0.31 19.47 37.10
C LYS A 73 -0.31 20.62 36.08
N LYS A 74 -0.03 21.85 36.51
CA LYS A 74 0.05 23.01 35.60
C LYS A 74 1.12 22.81 34.53
N HIS A 75 2.27 22.25 34.88
CA HIS A 75 3.32 21.94 33.91
C HIS A 75 2.85 20.91 32.88
N PHE A 76 2.22 19.81 33.31
CA PHE A 76 1.68 18.80 32.41
C PHE A 76 0.54 19.34 31.54
N ASP A 77 -0.32 20.21 32.06
CA ASP A 77 -1.40 20.84 31.27
C ASP A 77 -0.83 21.71 30.14
N VAL A 78 0.25 22.44 30.39
CA VAL A 78 0.94 23.25 29.37
C VAL A 78 1.60 22.35 28.33
N GLU A 79 2.28 21.30 28.76
CA GLU A 79 2.97 20.37 27.88
C GLU A 79 1.98 19.58 26.99
N LEU A 80 0.84 19.18 27.54
CA LEU A 80 -0.22 18.50 26.80
C LEU A 80 -0.82 19.42 25.73
N LYS A 81 -1.06 20.70 26.05
CA LYS A 81 -1.50 21.69 25.06
C LYS A 81 -0.46 21.88 23.96
N ARG A 82 0.83 21.96 24.33
CA ARG A 82 1.94 22.10 23.38
C ARG A 82 2.01 20.91 22.44
N GLN A 83 1.95 19.69 22.96
CA GLN A 83 1.98 18.46 22.17
C GLN A 83 0.74 18.32 21.28
N SER A 84 -0.44 18.67 21.81
CA SER A 84 -1.67 18.71 21.01
C SER A 84 -1.53 19.66 19.83
N GLN A 85 -1.04 20.88 20.04
CA GLN A 85 -0.81 21.83 18.95
C GLN A 85 0.21 21.31 17.92
N GLN A 86 1.30 20.69 18.39
CA GLN A 86 2.29 20.07 17.49
C GLN A 86 1.66 18.97 16.63
N PHE A 87 0.80 18.14 17.21
CA PHE A 87 0.09 17.11 16.48
C PHE A 87 -0.84 17.69 15.42
N HIS A 88 -1.62 18.73 15.74
CA HIS A 88 -2.49 19.40 14.77
C HIS A 88 -1.68 19.99 13.61
N ASN A 89 -0.58 20.69 13.91
CA ASN A 89 0.28 21.26 12.85
C ASN A 89 0.85 20.17 11.91
N VAL A 90 1.21 19.00 12.45
CA VAL A 90 1.69 17.87 11.63
C VAL A 90 0.56 17.29 10.78
N MET A 91 -0.65 17.18 11.32
CA MET A 91 -1.82 16.72 10.56
C MET A 91 -2.17 17.72 9.45
N ASP A 92 -2.24 19.01 9.75
CA ASP A 92 -2.53 20.06 8.76
C ASP A 92 -1.49 20.07 7.63
N GLN A 93 -0.20 19.90 7.96
CA GLN A 93 0.86 19.81 6.95
C GLN A 93 0.70 18.57 6.07
N ARG A 94 0.38 17.41 6.67
CA ARG A 94 0.17 16.18 5.91
C ARG A 94 -1.07 16.27 5.02
N ASP A 95 -2.14 16.87 5.50
CA ASP A 95 -3.36 17.07 4.72
C ASP A 95 -3.08 17.99 3.52
N ALA A 96 -2.32 19.08 3.73
CA ALA A 96 -1.88 19.96 2.64
C ALA A 96 -0.98 19.24 1.61
N ASP A 97 -0.03 18.42 2.07
CA ASP A 97 0.85 17.64 1.19
C ASP A 97 0.03 16.61 0.36
N ILE A 98 -0.94 15.95 1.00
CA ILE A 98 -1.85 15.00 0.35
C ILE A 98 -2.73 15.72 -0.68
N GLU A 99 -3.31 16.87 -0.34
CA GLU A 99 -4.14 17.67 -1.25
C GLU A 99 -3.33 18.14 -2.47
N ALA A 100 -2.07 18.54 -2.28
CA ALA A 100 -1.17 18.93 -3.35
C ALA A 100 -0.86 17.76 -4.31
N GLU A 101 -0.57 16.57 -3.79
CA GLU A 101 -0.34 15.38 -4.61
C GLU A 101 -1.61 14.91 -5.35
N TYR A 102 -2.78 14.95 -4.70
CA TYR A 102 -4.04 14.67 -5.39
C TYR A 102 -4.34 15.67 -6.51
N THR A 103 -4.13 16.96 -6.26
CA THR A 103 -4.31 18.02 -7.27
C THR A 103 -3.38 17.79 -8.46
N LYS A 104 -2.11 17.43 -8.19
CA LYS A 104 -1.14 17.11 -9.24
C LYS A 104 -1.55 15.88 -10.05
N ALA A 105 -2.01 14.82 -9.39
CA ALA A 105 -2.48 13.61 -10.06
C ALA A 105 -3.74 13.88 -10.91
N LEU A 106 -4.67 14.71 -10.43
CA LEU A 106 -5.84 15.13 -11.19
C LEU A 106 -5.47 15.93 -12.44
N ASN A 107 -4.50 16.85 -12.34
CA ASN A 107 -4.02 17.60 -13.49
C ASN A 107 -3.35 16.67 -14.52
N GLN A 108 -2.54 15.71 -14.08
CA GLN A 108 -1.93 14.71 -14.98
C GLN A 108 -2.98 13.87 -15.70
N LEU A 109 -4.01 13.40 -14.98
CA LEU A 109 -5.13 12.67 -15.59
C LEU A 109 -5.88 13.53 -16.59
N GLN A 110 -6.03 14.82 -16.31
CA GLN A 110 -6.70 15.74 -17.23
C GLN A 110 -5.88 15.96 -18.51
N ASP A 111 -4.57 16.13 -18.39
CA ASP A 111 -3.65 16.22 -19.54
C ASP A 111 -3.71 14.94 -20.41
N GLU A 112 -3.71 13.76 -19.77
CA GLU A 112 -3.84 12.47 -20.47
C GLU A 112 -5.20 12.32 -21.19
N ILE A 113 -6.28 12.79 -20.57
CA ILE A 113 -7.62 12.81 -21.19
C ILE A 113 -7.63 13.74 -22.41
N GLU A 114 -7.04 14.93 -22.30
CA GLU A 114 -6.94 15.88 -23.40
C GLU A 114 -6.13 15.30 -24.56
N GLU A 115 -4.98 14.69 -24.28
CA GLU A 115 -4.15 14.03 -25.29
C GLU A 115 -4.91 12.88 -25.97
N THR A 116 -5.55 12.00 -25.18
CA THR A 116 -6.31 10.87 -25.71
C THR A 116 -7.49 11.33 -26.57
N THR A 117 -8.14 12.42 -26.17
CA THR A 117 -9.24 13.02 -26.93
C THR A 117 -8.73 13.55 -28.28
N GLN A 118 -7.59 14.25 -28.30
CA GLN A 118 -6.98 14.74 -29.54
C GLN A 118 -6.58 13.59 -30.48
N GLN A 119 -6.00 12.52 -29.93
CA GLN A 119 -5.64 11.32 -30.70
C GLN A 119 -6.87 10.63 -31.28
N LEU A 120 -7.96 10.53 -30.50
CA LEU A 120 -9.23 9.96 -30.97
C LEU A 120 -9.85 10.80 -32.08
N GLU A 121 -9.89 12.12 -31.94
CA GLU A 121 -10.38 13.02 -32.98
C GLU A 121 -9.57 12.88 -34.28
N LEU A 122 -8.24 12.79 -34.17
CA LEU A 122 -7.38 12.56 -35.33
C LEU A 122 -7.70 11.23 -36.00
N ALA A 123 -7.86 10.16 -35.22
CA ALA A 123 -8.22 8.84 -35.73
C ALA A 123 -9.58 8.84 -36.45
N ILE A 124 -10.57 9.56 -35.90
CA ILE A 124 -11.88 9.76 -36.54
C ILE A 124 -11.71 10.49 -37.87
N ARG A 125 -10.97 11.60 -37.91
CA ARG A 125 -10.73 12.35 -39.16
C ARG A 125 -10.03 11.50 -40.21
N LEU A 126 -9.03 10.70 -39.82
CA LEU A 126 -8.34 9.78 -40.72
C LEU A 126 -9.26 8.69 -41.25
N ARG A 127 -10.11 8.12 -40.40
CA ARG A 127 -11.14 7.14 -40.81
C ARG A 127 -12.08 7.77 -41.84
N ASP A 128 -12.64 8.94 -41.52
CA ASP A 128 -13.61 9.62 -42.37
C ASP A 128 -13.00 10.02 -43.72
N ALA A 129 -11.75 10.49 -43.72
CA ALA A 129 -10.99 10.76 -44.95
C ALA A 129 -10.80 9.50 -45.80
N LYS A 130 -10.43 8.37 -45.18
CA LYS A 130 -10.33 7.07 -45.89
C LYS A 130 -11.68 6.63 -46.45
N GLN A 131 -12.75 6.82 -45.70
CA GLN A 131 -14.09 6.42 -46.12
C GLN A 131 -14.60 7.28 -47.28
N SER A 132 -14.34 8.59 -47.26
CA SER A 132 -14.61 9.50 -48.39
C SER A 132 -13.82 9.08 -49.63
N HIS A 133 -12.53 8.79 -49.48
CA HIS A 133 -11.70 8.32 -50.59
C HIS A 133 -12.22 6.98 -51.16
N LEU A 134 -12.64 6.05 -50.29
CA LEU A 134 -13.24 4.78 -50.72
C LEU A 134 -14.57 4.98 -51.47
N ALA A 135 -15.35 5.99 -51.12
CA ALA A 135 -16.60 6.33 -51.80
C ALA A 135 -16.38 6.99 -53.17
N GLU A 136 -15.26 7.69 -53.36
CA GLU A 136 -14.87 8.28 -54.65
C GLU A 136 -14.20 7.28 -55.61
N LEU A 137 -13.76 6.13 -55.09
CA LEU A 137 -13.24 5.07 -55.93
C LEU A 137 -14.40 4.45 -56.73
N PRO A 138 -14.21 4.19 -58.04
CA PRO A 138 -15.21 3.51 -58.83
C PRO A 138 -15.52 2.13 -58.22
N PRO A 139 -16.77 1.63 -58.34
CA PRO A 139 -17.10 0.29 -57.90
C PRO A 139 -16.15 -0.72 -58.55
N PRO A 140 -15.75 -1.79 -57.85
CA PRO A 140 -14.93 -2.84 -58.43
C PRO A 140 -15.65 -3.33 -59.70
N SER A 141 -15.05 -3.04 -60.84
CA SER A 141 -15.57 -3.44 -62.14
C SER A 141 -15.10 -4.86 -62.41
N ASP A 142 -15.99 -5.72 -62.91
CA ASP A 142 -15.61 -7.03 -63.45
C ASP A 142 -14.57 -6.87 -64.58
N GLU A 143 -14.50 -5.70 -65.23
CA GLU A 143 -13.43 -5.37 -66.17
C GLU A 143 -12.07 -5.21 -65.48
N LEU A 144 -12.02 -4.73 -64.24
CA LEU A 144 -10.76 -4.63 -63.49
C LEU A 144 -10.27 -6.02 -63.10
N ASP A 145 -11.15 -6.92 -62.68
CA ASP A 145 -10.78 -8.30 -62.37
C ASP A 145 -10.36 -9.07 -63.64
N GLN A 146 -11.08 -8.89 -64.75
CA GLN A 146 -10.66 -9.40 -66.05
C GLN A 146 -9.34 -8.78 -66.53
N LEU A 147 -9.11 -7.50 -66.27
CA LEU A 147 -7.83 -6.82 -66.57
C LEU A 147 -6.71 -7.35 -65.68
N VAL A 148 -6.97 -7.66 -64.42
CA VAL A 148 -5.98 -8.26 -63.49
C VAL A 148 -5.65 -9.69 -63.91
N GLU A 149 -6.65 -10.50 -64.26
CA GLU A 149 -6.45 -11.86 -64.77
C GLU A 149 -5.71 -11.87 -66.11
N THR A 150 -6.12 -11.00 -67.05
CA THR A 150 -5.41 -10.86 -68.34
C THR A 150 -4.01 -10.29 -68.15
N ASN A 151 -3.78 -9.37 -67.21
CA ASN A 151 -2.45 -8.88 -66.87
C ASN A 151 -1.57 -9.97 -66.26
N ALA A 152 -2.12 -10.83 -65.39
CA ALA A 152 -1.42 -11.98 -64.83
C ALA A 152 -1.06 -12.99 -65.92
N SER A 153 -2.01 -13.32 -66.80
CA SER A 153 -1.79 -14.20 -67.97
C SER A 153 -0.74 -13.63 -68.93
N LEU A 154 -0.80 -12.34 -69.25
CA LEU A 154 0.18 -11.65 -70.09
C LEU A 154 1.57 -11.60 -69.43
N LYS A 155 1.65 -11.41 -68.10
CA LYS A 155 2.93 -11.47 -67.37
C LYS A 155 3.54 -12.86 -67.42
N GLU A 156 2.74 -13.91 -67.29
CA GLU A 156 3.19 -15.29 -67.42
C GLU A 156 3.67 -15.59 -68.86
N GLN A 157 2.94 -15.12 -69.87
CA GLN A 157 3.38 -15.21 -71.27
C GLN A 157 4.66 -14.43 -71.53
N VAL A 158 4.81 -13.22 -70.98
CA VAL A 158 6.04 -12.42 -71.09
C VAL A 158 7.19 -13.10 -70.36
N HIS A 159 6.95 -13.74 -69.22
CA HIS A 159 7.98 -14.49 -68.52
C HIS A 159 8.44 -15.70 -69.33
N SER A 160 7.49 -16.49 -69.86
CA SER A 160 7.79 -17.61 -70.76
C SER A 160 8.52 -17.16 -72.03
N ALA A 161 8.11 -16.04 -72.63
CA ALA A 161 8.77 -15.49 -73.81
C ALA A 161 10.15 -14.92 -73.46
N ASN A 162 10.34 -14.35 -72.26
CA ASN A 162 11.65 -13.91 -71.78
C ASN A 162 12.59 -15.07 -71.51
N ASP A 163 12.08 -16.19 -70.99
CA ASP A 163 12.85 -17.42 -70.81
C ASP A 163 13.25 -18.02 -72.16
N GLU A 164 12.33 -18.01 -73.13
CA GLU A 164 12.60 -18.42 -74.51
C GLU A 164 13.63 -17.48 -75.18
N VAL A 165 13.49 -16.16 -75.00
CA VAL A 165 14.46 -15.17 -75.47
C VAL A 165 15.81 -15.32 -74.75
N ALA A 166 15.84 -15.68 -73.47
CA ALA A 166 17.08 -15.94 -72.74
C ALA A 166 17.76 -17.20 -73.27
N ALA A 167 17.00 -18.27 -73.52
CA ALA A 167 17.50 -19.49 -74.15
C ALA A 167 18.02 -19.23 -75.57
N LEU A 168 17.28 -18.48 -76.38
CA LEU A 168 17.67 -18.06 -77.73
C LEU A 168 18.86 -17.11 -77.72
N LYS A 169 18.96 -16.20 -76.73
CA LYS A 169 20.13 -15.35 -76.54
C LYS A 169 21.33 -16.18 -76.13
N GLU A 170 21.17 -17.19 -75.30
CA GLU A 170 22.27 -18.07 -74.90
C GLU A 170 22.72 -18.95 -76.08
N GLU A 171 21.79 -19.44 -76.90
CA GLU A 171 22.08 -20.14 -78.16
C GLU A 171 22.76 -19.21 -79.18
N TYR A 172 22.21 -18.01 -79.37
CA TYR A 172 22.80 -16.98 -80.22
C TYR A 172 24.19 -16.59 -79.72
N HIS A 173 24.40 -16.43 -78.42
CA HIS A 173 25.70 -16.08 -77.86
C HIS A 173 26.69 -17.24 -77.95
N LYS A 174 26.22 -18.50 -77.87
CA LYS A 174 27.02 -19.69 -78.20
C LYS A 174 27.39 -19.72 -79.70
N LEU A 175 26.52 -19.26 -80.58
CA LEU A 175 26.73 -19.17 -82.03
C LEU A 175 27.55 -17.93 -82.46
N GLU A 176 27.46 -16.83 -81.72
CA GLU A 176 28.16 -15.57 -81.94
C GLU A 176 29.60 -15.64 -81.36
N ASN A 177 29.78 -16.34 -80.24
CA ASN A 177 31.09 -16.68 -79.68
C ASN A 177 31.74 -17.88 -80.39
N ALA A 178 31.04 -18.55 -81.31
CA ALA A 178 31.73 -19.32 -82.35
C ALA A 178 32.56 -18.33 -83.18
N PRO A 179 33.84 -18.60 -83.50
CA PRO A 179 34.76 -17.57 -83.94
C PRO A 179 34.44 -17.08 -85.36
N ILE A 180 33.55 -16.08 -85.45
CA ILE A 180 33.31 -15.29 -86.65
C ILE A 180 33.59 -13.83 -86.32
N LYS A 181 34.60 -13.30 -87.01
CA LYS A 181 35.11 -11.94 -86.88
C LYS A 181 34.08 -10.91 -87.37
N ARG A 182 33.81 -9.91 -86.51
CA ARG A 182 33.47 -8.48 -86.74
C ARG A 182 32.17 -8.08 -86.04
N ARG A 183 32.27 -7.24 -85.01
CA ARG A 183 32.11 -5.76 -85.03
C ARG A 183 30.71 -5.35 -85.48
N ALA A 184 29.81 -5.17 -84.51
CA ALA A 184 28.63 -4.36 -84.67
C ALA A 184 28.97 -2.92 -84.24
N GLU A 185 29.09 -2.07 -85.25
CA GLU A 185 29.02 -0.62 -85.11
C GLU A 185 27.56 -0.21 -84.93
N ASN A 186 27.38 0.77 -84.04
CA ASN A 186 26.34 1.81 -84.05
C ASN A 186 24.89 1.38 -83.90
N GLU A 187 24.25 1.91 -82.86
CA GLU A 187 23.08 2.79 -83.05
C GLU A 187 23.00 3.79 -81.88
N LEU A 188 23.78 4.86 -82.02
CA LEU A 188 23.56 6.13 -81.34
C LEU A 188 22.29 6.72 -81.93
N LEU A 189 21.20 6.78 -81.17
CA LEU A 189 20.21 7.87 -81.22
C LEU A 189 19.35 7.82 -79.94
N SER A 190 19.46 8.89 -79.14
CA SER A 190 18.80 9.17 -77.84
C SER A 190 19.35 8.51 -76.56
N ALA A 191 20.61 8.07 -76.54
CA ALA A 191 21.28 7.48 -75.37
C ALA A 191 21.21 8.35 -74.08
N LYS A 192 21.09 9.68 -74.20
CA LYS A 192 21.12 10.59 -73.04
C LYS A 192 19.78 10.72 -72.32
N SER A 193 18.65 10.55 -73.01
CA SER A 193 17.32 10.56 -72.37
C SER A 193 16.98 9.18 -71.80
N ILE A 194 17.34 8.13 -72.53
CA ILE A 194 17.15 6.73 -72.11
C ILE A 194 18.00 6.43 -70.88
N ALA A 195 19.29 6.78 -70.88
CA ALA A 195 20.15 6.57 -69.71
C ALA A 195 19.72 7.39 -68.49
N LEU A 196 19.01 8.52 -68.66
CA LEU A 196 18.52 9.32 -67.54
C LEU A 196 17.24 8.73 -66.92
N ALA A 197 16.34 8.22 -67.77
CA ALA A 197 15.15 7.49 -67.32
C ALA A 197 15.56 6.15 -66.67
N GLU A 198 16.43 5.38 -67.30
CA GLU A 198 16.96 4.12 -66.74
C GLU A 198 17.71 4.35 -65.42
N LYS A 199 18.45 5.45 -65.28
CA LYS A 199 19.13 5.79 -64.02
C LYS A 199 18.13 6.17 -62.93
N LYS A 200 17.04 6.86 -63.28
CA LYS A 200 15.99 7.22 -62.32
C LYS A 200 15.23 5.97 -61.88
N ASP A 201 14.82 5.13 -62.82
CA ASP A 201 14.11 3.88 -62.56
C ASP A 201 14.99 2.90 -61.78
N ALA A 202 16.29 2.79 -62.10
CA ALA A 202 17.23 1.97 -61.33
C ALA A 202 17.42 2.48 -59.90
N MET A 203 17.38 3.79 -59.67
CA MET A 203 17.43 4.38 -58.32
C MET A 203 16.15 4.08 -57.54
N GLU A 204 14.97 4.26 -58.16
CA GLU A 204 13.69 3.94 -57.52
C GLU A 204 13.58 2.44 -57.21
N CYS A 205 13.99 1.56 -58.14
CA CYS A 205 14.07 0.13 -57.90
C CYS A 205 15.05 -0.23 -56.78
N ALA A 206 16.21 0.44 -56.68
CA ALA A 206 17.16 0.21 -55.60
C ALA A 206 16.62 0.64 -54.23
N GLN A 207 15.87 1.75 -54.18
CA GLN A 207 15.20 2.21 -52.95
C GLN A 207 14.10 1.25 -52.52
N LEU A 208 13.23 0.84 -53.44
CA LEU A 208 12.17 -0.14 -53.16
C LEU A 208 12.74 -1.49 -52.74
N ALA A 209 13.83 -1.95 -53.37
CA ALA A 209 14.50 -3.20 -52.99
C ALA A 209 15.11 -3.12 -51.57
N GLN A 210 15.57 -1.94 -51.15
CA GLN A 210 16.07 -1.73 -49.80
C GLN A 210 14.93 -1.73 -48.77
N GLU A 211 13.82 -1.07 -49.06
CA GLU A 211 12.65 -1.03 -48.19
C GLU A 211 12.04 -2.43 -48.00
N ILE A 212 11.87 -3.18 -49.09
CA ILE A 212 11.41 -4.58 -49.04
C ILE A 212 12.33 -5.42 -48.16
N ARG A 213 13.65 -5.25 -48.26
CA ARG A 213 14.61 -5.99 -47.44
C ARG A 213 14.47 -5.68 -45.94
N VAL A 214 14.24 -4.41 -45.59
CA VAL A 214 14.03 -3.99 -44.20
C VAL A 214 12.73 -4.57 -43.64
N LEU A 215 11.66 -4.57 -44.44
CA LEU A 215 10.37 -5.16 -44.06
C LEU A 215 10.46 -6.69 -43.90
N GLN A 216 11.21 -7.37 -44.78
CA GLN A 216 11.47 -8.80 -44.64
C GLN A 216 12.27 -9.11 -43.37
N GLN A 217 13.32 -8.34 -43.07
CA GLN A 217 14.10 -8.52 -41.85
C GLN A 217 13.27 -8.28 -40.59
N THR A 218 12.42 -7.26 -40.57
CA THR A 218 11.53 -7.02 -39.42
C THR A 218 10.48 -8.11 -39.27
N PHE A 219 9.90 -8.59 -40.37
CA PHE A 219 8.99 -9.73 -40.37
C PHE A 219 9.68 -11.01 -39.84
N GLU A 220 10.87 -11.34 -40.35
CA GLU A 220 11.67 -12.49 -39.88
C GLU A 220 12.05 -12.36 -38.41
N THR A 221 12.37 -11.15 -37.94
CA THR A 221 12.71 -10.89 -36.54
C THR A 221 11.50 -11.05 -35.62
N MET A 222 10.31 -10.64 -36.07
CA MET A 222 9.04 -10.87 -35.36
C MET A 222 8.58 -12.33 -35.42
N GLN A 223 8.91 -13.05 -36.50
CA GLN A 223 8.59 -14.46 -36.67
C GLN A 223 9.60 -15.38 -35.97
N ASN A 224 10.75 -14.83 -35.55
CA ASN A 224 11.75 -15.55 -34.78
C ASN A 224 11.15 -16.02 -33.44
N LYS A 225 11.05 -17.34 -33.29
CA LYS A 225 10.51 -18.02 -32.11
C LYS A 225 11.17 -17.57 -30.81
N SER A 226 12.46 -17.23 -30.84
CA SER A 226 13.18 -16.74 -29.67
C SER A 226 12.66 -15.38 -29.20
N THR A 227 12.35 -14.48 -30.13
CA THR A 227 11.79 -13.15 -29.82
C THR A 227 10.37 -13.30 -29.28
N GLN A 228 9.55 -14.15 -29.91
CA GLN A 228 8.18 -14.42 -29.46
C GLN A 228 8.14 -15.08 -28.07
N GLN A 229 9.02 -16.03 -27.79
CA GLN A 229 9.14 -16.64 -26.47
C GLN A 229 9.56 -15.62 -25.42
N HIS A 230 10.52 -14.74 -25.74
CA HIS A 230 10.95 -13.71 -24.80
C HIS A 230 9.80 -12.74 -24.44
N TRP A 231 9.01 -12.30 -25.43
CA TRP A 231 7.82 -11.47 -25.18
C TRP A 231 6.76 -12.18 -24.34
N LEU A 232 6.55 -13.48 -24.60
CA LEU A 232 5.62 -14.29 -23.82
C LEU A 232 6.09 -14.45 -22.37
N GLU A 233 7.38 -14.70 -22.15
CA GLU A 233 7.97 -14.79 -20.81
C GLU A 233 7.81 -13.46 -20.05
N LEU A 234 8.08 -12.33 -20.71
CA LEU A 234 7.91 -11.01 -20.12
C LEU A 234 6.44 -10.78 -19.71
N GLN A 235 5.50 -11.16 -20.57
CA GLN A 235 4.08 -11.02 -20.30
C GLN A 235 3.60 -11.92 -19.14
N ILE A 236 4.14 -13.15 -19.02
CA ILE A 236 3.84 -14.05 -17.91
C ILE A 236 4.34 -13.45 -16.59
N GLU A 237 5.56 -12.88 -16.57
CA GLU A 237 6.14 -12.24 -15.38
C GLU A 237 5.29 -11.03 -14.95
N GLU A 238 4.89 -10.19 -15.90
CA GLU A 238 4.02 -9.02 -15.67
C GLU A 238 2.66 -9.43 -15.11
N ASN A 239 2.03 -10.46 -15.71
CA ASN A 239 0.75 -11.00 -15.25
C ASN A 239 0.85 -11.54 -13.82
N LYS A 240 1.91 -12.29 -13.50
CA LYS A 240 2.13 -12.81 -12.15
C LYS A 240 2.30 -11.69 -11.13
N ARG A 241 3.04 -10.63 -11.49
CA ARG A 241 3.18 -9.44 -10.64
C ARG A 241 1.84 -8.72 -10.42
N MET A 242 0.99 -8.68 -11.43
CA MET A 242 -0.36 -8.11 -11.32
C MET A 242 -1.27 -8.97 -10.43
N GLU A 243 -1.20 -10.30 -10.54
CA GLU A 243 -1.93 -11.23 -9.65
C GLU A 243 -1.52 -11.05 -8.19
N GLU A 244 -0.23 -10.91 -7.90
CA GLU A 244 0.28 -10.64 -6.54
C GLU A 244 -0.24 -9.30 -5.99
N LYS A 245 -0.27 -8.24 -6.82
CA LYS A 245 -0.86 -6.95 -6.43
C LYS A 245 -2.35 -7.07 -6.14
N ILE A 246 -3.10 -7.78 -6.99
CA ILE A 246 -4.54 -8.03 -6.78
C ILE A 246 -4.76 -8.80 -5.47
N ALA A 247 -3.91 -9.79 -5.18
CA ALA A 247 -3.97 -10.52 -3.92
C ALA A 247 -3.71 -9.61 -2.71
N SER A 248 -2.69 -8.73 -2.78
CA SER A 248 -2.39 -7.75 -1.73
C SER A 248 -3.56 -6.81 -1.46
N VAL A 249 -4.14 -6.22 -2.51
CA VAL A 249 -5.28 -5.32 -2.40
C VAL A 249 -6.48 -6.04 -1.79
N ASN A 250 -6.73 -7.30 -2.15
CA ASN A 250 -7.81 -8.09 -1.56
C ASN A 250 -7.61 -8.35 -0.05
N VAL A 251 -6.36 -8.51 0.40
CA VAL A 251 -6.05 -8.64 1.83
C VAL A 251 -6.32 -7.33 2.56
N GLU A 252 -5.91 -6.19 1.97
CA GLU A 252 -6.19 -4.86 2.53
C GLU A 252 -7.68 -4.56 2.61
N ILE A 253 -8.45 -4.89 1.56
CA ILE A 253 -9.91 -4.75 1.56
C ILE A 253 -10.54 -5.58 2.68
N LYS A 254 -10.08 -6.82 2.89
CA LYS A 254 -10.58 -7.67 3.98
C LYS A 254 -10.22 -7.09 5.35
N SER A 255 -9.02 -6.56 5.52
CA SER A 255 -8.60 -5.89 6.75
C SER A 255 -9.46 -4.66 7.02
N ALA A 256 -9.58 -3.75 6.06
CA ALA A 256 -10.38 -2.53 6.17
C ALA A 256 -11.85 -2.86 6.48
N LYS A 257 -12.41 -3.92 5.87
CA LYS A 257 -13.76 -4.38 6.18
C LYS A 257 -13.89 -4.85 7.63
N SER A 258 -12.90 -5.59 8.14
CA SER A 258 -12.85 -6.01 9.55
C SER A 258 -12.76 -4.80 10.50
N ASP A 259 -11.90 -3.84 10.18
CA ASP A 259 -11.68 -2.64 11.00
C ASP A 259 -12.95 -1.77 11.05
N ILE A 260 -13.63 -1.61 9.91
CA ILE A 260 -14.92 -0.90 9.83
C ILE A 260 -15.98 -1.61 10.70
N GLN A 261 -16.07 -2.94 10.63
CA GLN A 261 -17.02 -3.70 11.45
C GLN A 261 -16.73 -3.54 12.94
N GLN A 262 -15.46 -3.57 13.34
CA GLN A 262 -15.03 -3.38 14.72
C GLN A 262 -15.33 -1.95 15.20
N ALA A 263 -15.01 -0.94 14.39
CA ALA A 263 -15.32 0.46 14.68
C ALA A 263 -16.83 0.70 14.80
N GLN A 264 -17.63 0.09 13.92
CA GLN A 264 -19.08 0.15 13.97
C GLN A 264 -19.63 -0.50 15.26
N ALA A 265 -19.11 -1.66 15.67
CA ALA A 265 -19.50 -2.30 16.91
C ALA A 265 -19.14 -1.44 18.14
N HIS A 266 -17.95 -0.85 18.16
CA HIS A 266 -17.51 0.04 19.22
C HIS A 266 -18.37 1.31 19.29
N LEU A 267 -18.67 1.94 18.15
CA LEU A 267 -19.52 3.11 18.08
C LEU A 267 -20.94 2.82 18.57
N LYS A 268 -21.53 1.68 18.19
CA LYS A 268 -22.83 1.22 18.71
C LYS A 268 -22.81 1.05 20.24
N SER A 269 -21.71 0.55 20.79
CA SER A 269 -21.51 0.44 22.24
C SER A 269 -21.45 1.82 22.91
N LEU A 270 -20.64 2.74 22.36
CA LEU A 270 -20.48 4.10 22.85
C LEU A 270 -21.79 4.89 22.85
N ILE A 271 -22.58 4.79 21.78
CA ILE A 271 -23.91 5.43 21.70
C ILE A 271 -24.81 4.99 22.86
N ARG A 272 -24.71 3.72 23.27
CA ARG A 272 -25.51 3.19 24.38
C ARG A 272 -24.98 3.61 25.75
N THR A 273 -23.65 3.70 25.92
CA THR A 273 -23.03 4.02 27.22
C THR A 273 -22.95 5.50 27.53
N VAL A 274 -22.81 6.37 26.52
CA VAL A 274 -22.68 7.82 26.69
C VAL A 274 -24.04 8.53 26.69
N ALA A 275 -25.11 7.82 26.33
CA ALA A 275 -26.45 8.38 26.33
C ALA A 275 -26.91 8.81 27.74
N PRO A 276 -27.55 9.99 27.89
CA PRO A 276 -28.04 10.48 29.19
C PRO A 276 -29.08 9.57 29.85
N THR A 277 -29.82 8.81 29.04
CA THR A 277 -30.79 7.81 29.47
C THR A 277 -30.80 6.64 28.49
N THR A 278 -31.22 5.47 28.97
CA THR A 278 -31.35 4.25 28.14
C THR A 278 -32.27 4.46 26.93
N GLY A 279 -33.32 5.26 27.09
CA GLY A 279 -34.26 5.61 26.01
C GLY A 279 -33.62 6.47 24.91
N CYS A 280 -32.83 7.48 25.29
CA CYS A 280 -32.08 8.30 24.34
C CYS A 280 -31.06 7.46 23.56
N GLY A 281 -30.35 6.53 24.22
CA GLY A 281 -29.39 5.64 23.58
C GLY A 281 -30.03 4.71 22.54
N ALA A 282 -31.24 4.19 22.83
CA ALA A 282 -31.97 3.34 21.90
C ALA A 282 -32.43 4.09 20.64
N ILE A 283 -32.85 5.35 20.77
CA ILE A 283 -33.24 6.21 19.65
C ILE A 283 -32.02 6.56 18.79
N MET A 284 -30.90 6.95 19.41
CA MET A 284 -29.66 7.27 18.69
C MET A 284 -29.12 6.06 17.92
N LEU A 285 -29.20 4.84 18.48
CA LEU A 285 -28.86 3.61 17.78
C LEU A 285 -29.74 3.36 16.55
N LYS A 286 -31.05 3.56 16.67
CA LYS A 286 -31.98 3.45 15.53
C LYS A 286 -31.68 4.46 14.44
N ILE A 287 -31.36 5.69 14.80
CA ILE A 287 -30.96 6.73 13.84
C ILE A 287 -29.64 6.33 13.16
N TYR A 288 -28.65 5.86 13.92
CA TYR A 288 -27.39 5.39 13.38
C TYR A 288 -27.57 4.23 12.38
N GLU A 289 -28.46 3.29 12.69
CA GLU A 289 -28.79 2.15 11.81
C GLU A 289 -29.56 2.56 10.55
N LEU A 290 -30.29 3.67 10.56
CA LEU A 290 -30.94 4.23 9.36
C LEU A 290 -29.94 4.85 8.37
N PHE A 291 -28.81 5.35 8.88
CA PHE A 291 -27.77 6.00 8.06
C PHE A 291 -26.58 5.10 7.74
N THR A 292 -26.48 3.91 8.36
CA THR A 292 -25.48 2.92 7.96
C THR A 292 -26.06 2.09 6.82
N PRO A 293 -25.50 2.18 5.59
CA PRO A 293 -26.00 1.39 4.48
C PRO A 293 -25.83 -0.10 4.82
N SER A 294 -26.95 -0.79 4.95
CA SER A 294 -26.98 -2.25 5.10
C SER A 294 -26.47 -2.87 3.81
N THR A 295 -25.16 -3.11 3.72
CA THR A 295 -24.45 -3.97 2.75
C THR A 295 -25.32 -4.50 1.60
N THR A 296 -25.76 -3.63 0.69
CA THR A 296 -26.22 -4.05 -0.62
C THR A 296 -24.97 -4.34 -1.40
N VAL A 297 -24.63 -5.63 -1.49
CA VAL A 297 -23.76 -6.11 -2.55
C VAL A 297 -24.51 -5.83 -3.84
N VAL A 298 -24.23 -4.68 -4.46
CA VAL A 298 -24.65 -4.43 -5.85
C VAL A 298 -23.81 -5.39 -6.69
N THR A 299 -24.36 -6.56 -6.97
CA THR A 299 -23.80 -7.44 -7.99
C THR A 299 -23.98 -6.75 -9.34
N MET A 300 -22.94 -6.80 -10.18
CA MET A 300 -22.88 -6.21 -11.52
C MET A 300 -24.09 -6.51 -12.42
N GLN A 301 -24.89 -7.54 -12.08
CA GLN A 301 -26.14 -7.88 -12.75
C GLN A 301 -27.23 -6.81 -12.66
N GLN A 302 -27.19 -5.91 -11.67
CA GLN A 302 -28.20 -4.85 -11.51
C GLN A 302 -27.88 -3.56 -12.29
N CYS A 303 -26.69 -3.44 -12.89
CA CYS A 303 -26.31 -2.27 -13.69
C CYS A 303 -26.56 -2.46 -15.20
N MET A 304 -27.10 -3.60 -15.63
CA MET A 304 -27.40 -3.90 -17.04
C MET A 304 -28.89 -4.16 -17.33
N GLN A 305 -29.80 -3.67 -16.48
CA GLN A 305 -31.24 -3.57 -16.78
C GLN A 305 -31.63 -2.10 -16.80
#